data_AF-A0A941A8P6-F1
#
_entry.id   AF-A0A941A8P6-F1
#
_cell.length_a   1.000
_cell.length_b   1.000
_cell.length_c   1.000
_cell.angle_alpha   90.00
_cell.angle_beta   90.00
_cell.angle_gamma   90.00
#
_symmetry.space_group_name_H-M   'P 1'
#
loop_
_entity.id
_entity.type
_entity.pdbx_description
1 polymer ?
#
loop_
_entity_poly.entity_id
_entity_poly.type
_entity_poly.pdbx_seq_one_letter_code
_entity_poly.pdbx_strand_id
1 'polypeptide(L)'
;MNELPIDSVLLELKKTVADSPRVVLVAPPGAGKTTRVPLALLNEPWLARRKIIMLEPRRLAARAVARYMAALLGEPVGRTVGYRVHR
;
A
#
# COMPACT_ATOMS: atom_id res chain seq x y z
N MET A 1 -7.88 -10.70 13.09
CA MET A 1 -6.91 -9.75 12.48
C MET A 1 -6.90 -8.51 13.36
N ASN A 2 -5.72 -7.98 13.71
CA ASN A 2 -5.66 -6.72 14.46
C ASN A 2 -6.12 -5.57 13.56
N GLU A 3 -7.07 -4.80 14.08
CA GLU A 3 -7.53 -3.54 13.49
C GLU A 3 -6.43 -2.49 13.63
N LEU A 4 -6.18 -1.73 12.56
CA LEU A 4 -5.21 -0.64 12.53
C LEU A 4 -5.95 0.70 12.36
N PRO A 5 -5.41 1.81 12.88
CA PRO A 5 -6.06 3.12 12.75
C PRO A 5 -6.36 3.56 11.31
N ILE A 6 -5.68 2.99 10.32
CA ILE A 6 -5.96 3.29 8.91
C ILE A 6 -7.26 2.65 8.40
N ASP A 7 -7.72 1.57 9.02
CA ASP A 7 -8.85 0.78 8.52
C ASP A 7 -10.14 1.60 8.51
N SER A 8 -10.31 2.52 9.47
CA SER A 8 -11.46 3.42 9.57
C SER A 8 -11.56 4.45 8.44
N VAL A 9 -10.43 4.78 7.77
CA VAL A 9 -10.40 5.80 6.70
C VAL A 9 -10.28 5.20 5.29
N LEU A 10 -10.17 3.87 5.15
CA LEU A 10 -9.95 3.23 3.84
C LEU A 10 -11.10 3.47 2.87
N LEU A 11 -12.35 3.47 3.35
CA LEU A 11 -13.51 3.68 2.49
C LEU A 11 -13.55 5.11 1.93
N GLU A 12 -13.28 6.11 2.78
CA GLU A 12 -13.20 7.50 2.35
C GLU A 12 -12.05 7.69 1.36
N LEU A 13 -10.87 7.16 1.69
CA LEU A 13 -9.69 7.22 0.83
C LEU A 13 -9.95 6.65 -0.57
N LYS A 14 -10.63 5.50 -0.68
CA LYS A 14 -10.98 4.89 -1.97
C LYS A 14 -11.82 5.82 -2.83
N LYS A 15 -12.84 6.47 -2.24
CA LYS A 15 -13.69 7.45 -2.92
C LYS A 15 -12.88 8.67 -3.35
N THR A 16 -12.11 9.27 -2.45
CA THR A 16 -11.32 10.47 -2.75
C THR A 16 -10.31 10.23 -3.87
N VAL A 17 -9.64 9.07 -3.89
CA VAL A 17 -8.69 8.72 -4.96
C VAL A 17 -9.37 8.47 -6.30
N ALA A 18 -10.60 7.94 -6.30
CA ALA A 18 -11.38 7.76 -7.53
C ALA A 18 -11.78 9.11 -8.16
N ASP A 19 -12.10 10.10 -7.33
CA ASP A 19 -12.64 11.39 -7.77
C ASP A 19 -11.58 12.48 -8.00
N SER A 20 -10.37 12.32 -7.43
CA SER A 20 -9.32 13.33 -7.48
C SER A 20 -7.98 12.77 -7.95
N PRO A 21 -7.22 13.50 -8.79
CA PRO A 21 -5.92 13.03 -9.28
C PRO A 21 -4.84 13.00 -8.19
N ARG A 22 -5.06 13.64 -7.04
CA ARG A 22 -4.07 13.80 -5.97
C ARG A 22 -4.78 13.81 -4.61
N VAL A 23 -4.27 12.99 -3.68
CA VAL A 23 -4.79 12.88 -2.30
C VAL A 23 -3.62 12.91 -1.33
N VAL A 24 -3.79 13.62 -0.21
CA VAL A 24 -2.83 13.62 0.89
C VAL A 24 -3.44 12.85 2.06
N LEU A 25 -2.76 11.80 2.49
CA LEU A 25 -3.18 10.98 3.62
C LEU A 25 -2.23 11.18 4.80
N VAL A 26 -2.75 11.75 5.88
CA VAL A 26 -2.00 11.96 7.13
C VAL A 26 -2.51 10.96 8.18
N ALA A 27 -1.59 10.29 8.87
CA ALA A 27 -1.92 9.43 10.00
C ALA A 27 -0.69 9.28 10.93
N PRO A 28 -0.83 8.82 12.18
CA PRO A 28 0.29 8.68 13.12
C PRO A 28 1.23 7.50 12.77
N PRO A 29 2.52 7.53 13.15
CA PRO A 29 3.43 6.39 12.95
C PRO A 29 2.82 5.06 13.42
N GLY A 30 3.07 3.96 12.71
CA GLY A 30 2.51 2.66 13.04
C GLY A 30 1.05 2.43 12.63
N ALA A 31 0.32 3.44 12.12
CA ALA A 31 -1.09 3.30 11.76
C ALA A 31 -1.39 2.32 10.60
N GLY A 32 -0.38 1.77 9.92
CA GLY A 32 -0.59 0.83 8.81
C GLY A 32 -0.68 1.44 7.40
N LYS A 33 -0.38 2.73 7.21
CA LYS A 33 -0.51 3.41 5.90
C LYS A 33 0.27 2.69 4.79
N THR A 34 1.53 2.39 5.06
CA THR A 34 2.43 1.79 4.06
C THR A 34 2.03 0.34 3.74
N THR A 35 1.40 -0.38 4.66
CA THR A 35 1.17 -1.82 4.54
C THR A 35 -0.26 -2.20 4.20
N ARG A 36 -1.25 -1.35 4.51
CA ARG A 36 -2.67 -1.60 4.23
C ARG A 36 -3.20 -0.82 3.04
N VAL A 37 -2.84 0.47 2.91
CA VAL A 37 -3.41 1.33 1.85
C VAL A 37 -3.15 0.79 0.46
N PRO A 38 -1.90 0.42 0.06
CA PRO A 38 -1.66 -0.06 -1.30
C PRO A 38 -2.46 -1.33 -1.59
N LEU A 39 -2.56 -2.24 -0.62
CA LEU A 39 -3.31 -3.49 -0.75
C LEU A 39 -4.81 -3.24 -0.87
N ALA A 40 -5.36 -2.31 -0.10
CA ALA A 40 -6.76 -1.93 -0.17
C ALA A 40 -7.14 -1.33 -1.54
N LEU A 41 -6.18 -0.70 -2.23
CA LEU A 41 -6.37 -0.07 -3.54
C LEU A 41 -6.14 -1.03 -4.73
N LEU A 42 -5.61 -2.24 -4.51
CA LEU A 42 -5.26 -3.18 -5.60
C LEU A 42 -6.45 -3.58 -6.49
N ASN A 43 -7.65 -3.63 -5.91
CA ASN A 43 -8.86 -4.08 -6.60
C ASN A 43 -9.77 -2.92 -7.06
N GLU A 44 -9.29 -1.67 -6.95
CA GLU A 44 -10.12 -0.53 -7.33
C GLU A 44 -10.27 -0.42 -8.85
N PRO A 45 -11.49 -0.16 -9.38
CA PRO A 45 -11.74 -0.13 -10.82
C PRO A 45 -10.85 0.87 -11.58
N TRP A 46 -10.58 2.03 -10.99
CA TRP A 46 -9.75 3.08 -11.60
C TRP A 46 -8.29 2.64 -11.79
N LEU A 47 -7.81 1.68 -11.02
CA LEU A 47 -6.46 1.15 -11.19
C LEU A 47 -6.33 0.42 -12.53
N ALA A 48 -7.41 -0.20 -13.00
CA ALA A 48 -7.50 -0.84 -14.32
C ALA A 48 -6.31 -1.79 -14.61
N ARG A 49 -5.97 -2.63 -13.62
CA ARG A 49 -4.82 -3.57 -13.66
C ARG A 49 -3.45 -2.92 -13.86
N ARG A 50 -3.34 -1.60 -13.70
CA ARG A 50 -2.04 -0.90 -13.65
C ARG A 50 -1.34 -1.17 -12.33
N LYS A 51 -0.07 -0.77 -12.25
CA LYS A 51 0.77 -0.98 -11.06
C LYS A 51 0.67 0.23 -10.12
N ILE A 52 0.63 -0.03 -8.82
CA ILE A 52 0.87 0.97 -7.80
C ILE A 52 2.38 1.06 -7.58
N ILE A 53 2.96 2.25 -7.71
CA ILE A 53 4.37 2.50 -7.42
C ILE A 53 4.49 3.15 -6.05
N MET A 54 5.18 2.47 -5.15
CA MET A 54 5.51 3.00 -3.83
C MET A 54 6.96 3.47 -3.81
N LEU A 55 7.19 4.68 -3.32
CA LEU A 55 8.53 5.23 -3.15
C LEU A 55 8.90 5.19 -1.67
N GLU A 56 10.03 4.55 -1.36
CA GLU A 56 10.60 4.50 -0.01
C GLU A 56 12.11 4.77 -0.13
N PRO A 57 12.63 5.87 0.46
CA PRO A 57 14.04 6.24 0.32
C PRO A 57 14.98 5.25 1.01
N ARG A 58 14.52 4.54 2.05
CA ARG A 58 15.35 3.59 2.79
C ARG A 58 15.23 2.20 2.17
N ARG A 59 16.30 1.75 1.52
CA ARG A 59 16.41 0.39 0.92
C ARG A 59 15.93 -0.72 1.83
N LEU A 60 16.35 -0.71 3.10
CA LEU A 60 15.97 -1.74 4.07
C LEU A 60 14.47 -1.71 4.35
N ALA A 61 13.88 -0.53 4.50
CA ALA A 61 12.45 -0.36 4.69
C ALA A 61 11.66 -0.82 3.46
N ALA A 62 12.10 -0.47 2.24
CA ALA A 62 11.46 -0.91 1.00
C ALA A 62 11.40 -2.45 0.90
N ARG A 63 12.50 -3.13 1.21
CA ARG A 63 12.56 -4.61 1.25
C ARG A 63 11.67 -5.20 2.32
N ALA A 64 11.68 -4.62 3.53
CA ALA A 64 10.89 -5.10 4.66
C ALA A 64 9.39 -4.97 4.40
N VAL A 65 8.96 -3.81 3.90
CA VAL A 65 7.56 -3.52 3.54
C VAL A 65 7.06 -4.47 2.46
N ALA A 66 7.83 -4.69 1.39
CA ALA A 66 7.43 -5.60 0.32
C ALA A 66 7.27 -7.05 0.82
N ARG A 67 8.21 -7.54 1.64
CA ARG A 67 8.10 -8.87 2.27
C ARG A 67 6.88 -8.99 3.17
N TYR A 68 6.64 -7.97 4.00
CA TYR A 68 5.50 -7.95 4.90
C TYR A 68 4.16 -7.96 4.13
N MET A 69 4.01 -7.12 3.11
CA MET A 69 2.78 -7.07 2.31
C MET A 69 2.55 -8.36 1.50
N ALA A 70 3.60 -8.96 0.93
CA ALA A 70 3.47 -10.26 0.26
C ALA A 70 3.02 -11.36 1.23
N ALA A 71 3.56 -11.36 2.45
CA ALA A 71 3.14 -12.29 3.51
C ALA A 71 1.66 -12.08 3.92
N LEU A 72 1.17 -10.83 3.98
CA LEU A 72 -0.24 -10.54 4.24
C LEU A 72 -1.18 -11.11 3.16
N LEU A 73 -0.69 -11.24 1.93
CA LEU A 73 -1.41 -11.83 0.80
C LEU A 73 -1.23 -13.35 0.70
N GLY A 74 -0.39 -13.96 1.55
CA GLY A 74 -0.09 -15.39 1.49
C GLY A 74 0.73 -15.81 0.26
N GLU A 75 1.51 -14.91 -0.33
CA GLU A 75 2.30 -15.16 -1.54
C GLU A 75 3.79 -14.81 -1.35
N PRO A 76 4.70 -15.38 -2.18
CA PRO A 76 6.09 -14.93 -2.20
C PRO A 76 6.23 -13.54 -2.83
N VAL A 77 7.25 -12.80 -2.38
CA VAL A 77 7.64 -11.52 -3.02
C VAL A 77 7.95 -11.75 -4.50
N GLY A 78 7.47 -10.85 -5.35
CA GLY A 78 7.63 -10.90 -6.80
C GLY A 78 6.36 -11.34 -7.55
N ARG A 79 5.30 -11.73 -6.84
CA ARG A 79 3.96 -11.98 -7.40
C ARG A 79 3.19 -10.67 -7.51
N THR A 80 2.26 -10.40 -6.60
CA THR A 80 1.51 -9.13 -6.56
C THR A 80 2.38 -8.01 -6.02
N VAL A 81 3.19 -8.28 -4.99
CA VAL A 81 4.08 -7.28 -4.36
C VAL A 81 5.54 -7.59 -4.63
N GLY A 82 6.29 -6.60 -5.12
CA GLY A 82 7.74 -6.69 -5.35
C GLY A 82 8.45 -5.38 -5.00
N TYR A 83 9.78 -5.37 -5.12
CA TYR A 83 10.58 -4.16 -4.96
C TYR A 83 11.73 -4.14 -5.98
N ARG A 84 12.20 -2.94 -6.31
CA ARG A 84 13.43 -2.70 -7.07
C ARG A 84 14.27 -1.68 -6.32
N VAL A 85 15.53 -2.02 -6.05
CA VAL A 85 16.50 -1.13 -5.39
C VAL A 85 17.84 -1.26 -6.11
N HIS A 86 18.41 -0.14 -6.57
CA HIS A 86 19.72 -0.11 -7.25
C HIS A 86 20.85 -0.27 -6.25
N ARG A 87 21.92 -1.04 -6.52
CA ARG A 87 23.01 -1.28 -5.55
C ARG A 87 23.57 0.02 -4.98
#